data_AF-A0A7S4R711-F1
#
_entry.id   AF-A0A7S4R711-F1
#
_cell.length_a   1.000
_cell.length_b   1.000
_cell.length_c   1.000
_cell.angle_alpha   90.00
_cell.angle_beta   90.00
_cell.angle_gamma   90.00
#
_symmetry.space_group_name_H-M   'P 1'
#
loop_
_entity.id
_entity.type
_entity.pdbx_description
1 polymer ?
#
loop_
_entity_poly.entity_id
_entity_poly.type
_entity_poly.pdbx_seq_one_letter_code
_entity_poly.pdbx_strand_id
1 'polypeptide(L)'
;VYYNNRNSDIGGNLSRDFTQGYGPEVYMLKDVGDEEKAGTYHIYAKYFASHQDSLLTGATSAVLWTIEKKRCSKKRKSIEFHNIRLDMHKEKKEVGTIHLV
;
A
#
# COMPACT_ATOMS: atom_id res chain seq x y z
N VAL A 1 10.23 1.12 2.81
CA VAL A 1 9.57 1.08 4.15
C VAL A 1 8.90 -0.28 4.31
N TYR A 2 8.93 -0.87 5.51
CA TYR A 2 8.26 -2.15 5.80
C TYR A 2 7.99 -2.28 7.31
N TYR A 3 7.30 -3.34 7.75
CA TYR A 3 6.83 -3.53 9.13
C TYR A 3 7.92 -3.30 10.22
N ASN A 4 9.18 -3.65 9.96
CA ASN A 4 10.29 -3.47 10.91
C ASN A 4 11.00 -2.11 10.77
N ASN A 5 10.93 -1.47 9.60
CA ASN A 5 11.44 -0.12 9.37
C ASN A 5 10.34 0.76 8.77
N ARG A 6 9.57 1.40 9.65
CA ARG A 6 8.32 2.11 9.34
C ARG A 6 8.51 3.55 8.86
N ASN A 7 9.68 4.14 9.05
CA ASN A 7 9.97 5.49 8.59
C ASN A 7 10.76 5.43 7.28
N SER A 8 10.45 6.30 6.32
CA SER A 8 11.32 6.56 5.16
C SER A 8 12.19 7.79 5.38
N ASP A 9 13.31 7.84 4.69
CA ASP A 9 14.23 8.97 4.71
C ASP A 9 13.57 10.25 4.16
N ILE A 10 12.57 10.10 3.27
CA ILE A 10 11.75 11.20 2.73
C ILE A 10 10.62 11.65 3.68
N GLY A 11 10.59 11.16 4.92
CA GLY A 11 9.64 11.59 5.96
C GLY A 11 8.27 10.90 5.92
N GLY A 12 8.15 9.79 5.21
CA GLY A 12 6.96 8.95 5.22
C GLY A 12 6.91 7.99 6.41
N ASN A 13 5.71 7.62 6.82
CA ASN A 13 5.47 6.73 7.96
C ASN A 13 4.47 5.64 7.59
N LEU A 14 4.82 4.39 7.90
CA LEU A 14 3.95 3.23 7.80
C LEU A 14 3.33 2.93 9.17
N SER A 15 2.03 2.64 9.20
CA SER A 15 1.32 2.24 10.41
C SER A 15 1.89 0.94 10.99
N ARG A 16 1.48 0.62 12.23
CA ARG A 16 1.75 -0.71 12.78
C ARG A 16 0.98 -1.75 11.95
N ASP A 17 1.66 -2.83 11.63
CA ASP A 17 1.06 -4.01 10.99
C ASP A 17 -0.03 -4.60 11.91
N PHE A 18 -1.16 -4.96 11.31
CA PHE A 18 -2.22 -5.70 11.98
C PHE A 18 -1.99 -7.19 11.78
N THR A 19 -1.46 -7.82 12.83
CA THR A 19 -1.34 -9.28 12.89
C THR A 19 -2.68 -9.95 12.58
N GLN A 20 -2.65 -11.03 11.81
CA GLN A 20 -3.81 -11.81 11.32
C GLN A 20 -4.50 -11.25 10.05
N GLY A 21 -4.01 -10.15 9.47
CA GLY A 21 -4.39 -9.74 8.11
C GLY A 21 -5.77 -9.06 7.99
N TYR A 22 -6.38 -8.68 9.12
CA TYR A 22 -7.70 -8.04 9.16
C TYR A 22 -7.67 -6.51 9.10
N GLY A 23 -6.51 -5.87 9.29
CA GLY A 23 -6.44 -4.43 9.46
C GLY A 23 -5.93 -3.68 8.22
N PRO A 24 -6.42 -2.46 7.97
CA PRO A 24 -5.82 -1.60 6.96
C PRO A 24 -4.45 -1.12 7.44
N GLU A 25 -3.41 -1.46 6.68
CA GLU A 25 -2.09 -0.83 6.81
C GLU A 25 -2.08 0.48 6.03
N VAL A 26 -1.53 1.54 6.62
CA VAL A 26 -1.53 2.87 6.02
C VAL A 26 -0.11 3.40 5.95
N TYR A 27 0.31 3.79 4.74
CA TYR A 27 1.49 4.62 4.53
C TYR A 27 1.07 6.07 4.32
N MET A 28 1.70 6.99 5.03
CA MET A 28 1.46 8.42 4.91
C MET A 28 2.76 9.14 4.54
N LEU A 29 2.71 9.98 3.50
CA LEU A 29 3.79 10.87 3.12
C LEU A 29 3.27 12.31 3.14
N LYS A 30 3.95 13.20 3.86
CA LYS A 30 3.62 14.63 3.94
C LYS A 30 4.38 15.41 2.87
N ASP A 31 3.78 16.52 2.45
CA ASP A 31 4.37 17.48 1.53
C ASP A 31 4.87 16.83 0.23
N VAL A 32 4.00 16.04 -0.39
CA VAL A 32 4.26 15.31 -1.65
C VAL A 32 4.59 16.25 -2.83
N GLY A 33 4.41 17.57 -2.68
CA GLY A 33 4.70 18.55 -3.71
C GLY A 33 6.15 19.07 -3.73
N ASP A 34 7.04 18.56 -2.87
CA ASP A 34 8.47 18.84 -2.94
C ASP A 34 9.11 18.00 -4.05
N GLU A 35 9.91 18.60 -4.93
CA GLU A 35 10.54 17.91 -6.07
C GLU A 35 11.39 16.69 -5.64
N GLU A 36 11.98 16.75 -4.43
CA GLU A 36 12.76 15.66 -3.84
C GLU A 36 11.93 14.39 -3.53
N LYS A 37 10.60 14.50 -3.50
CA LYS A 37 9.67 13.39 -3.23
C LYS A 37 8.92 12.93 -4.47
N ALA A 38 9.15 13.56 -5.62
CA ALA A 38 8.62 13.11 -6.89
C ALA A 38 9.30 11.79 -7.30
N GLY A 39 8.54 10.89 -7.92
CA GLY A 39 9.06 9.60 -8.35
C GLY A 39 8.04 8.48 -8.38
N THR A 40 8.54 7.28 -8.68
CA THR A 40 7.75 6.07 -8.79
C THR A 40 7.82 5.26 -7.50
N TYR A 41 6.65 4.99 -6.91
CA TYR A 41 6.49 4.24 -5.67
C TYR A 41 5.91 2.88 -5.97
N HIS A 42 6.71 1.84 -5.72
CA HIS A 42 6.28 0.45 -5.84
C HIS A 42 5.74 -0.06 -4.51
N ILE A 43 4.53 -0.59 -4.53
CA ILE A 43 3.85 -1.10 -3.34
C ILE A 43 3.76 -2.60 -3.45
N TYR A 44 4.20 -3.28 -2.40
CA TYR A 44 4.24 -4.74 -2.35
C TYR A 44 3.44 -5.23 -1.15
N ALA A 45 2.61 -6.25 -1.36
CA ALA A 45 1.98 -7.00 -0.29
C ALA A 45 2.74 -8.32 -0.11
N LYS A 46 3.14 -8.61 1.14
CA LYS A 46 3.73 -9.90 1.51
C LYS A 46 2.68 -10.72 2.24
N TYR A 47 2.14 -11.73 1.57
CA TYR A 47 1.01 -12.51 2.08
C TYR A 47 1.43 -13.94 2.41
N PHE A 48 1.08 -14.40 3.61
CA PHE A 48 1.39 -15.75 4.09
C PHE A 48 0.09 -16.53 4.34
N ALA A 49 -0.39 -17.28 3.35
CA ALA A 49 -1.47 -18.27 3.51
C ALA A 49 -0.94 -19.70 3.70
N SER A 50 -1.53 -20.44 4.63
CA SER A 50 -1.50 -21.91 4.70
C SER A 50 -2.39 -22.53 3.61
N HIS A 51 -1.93 -23.66 3.02
CA HIS A 51 -2.63 -24.40 1.96
C HIS A 51 -4.07 -24.85 2.31
N GLN A 52 -4.40 -25.05 3.60
CA GLN A 52 -5.69 -25.62 3.99
C GLN A 52 -6.83 -24.59 4.04
N ASP A 53 -6.54 -23.29 4.21
CA ASP A 53 -7.59 -22.27 4.37
C ASP A 53 -8.11 -21.72 3.04
N SER A 54 -7.26 -21.66 1.99
CA SER A 54 -7.61 -21.03 0.71
C SER A 54 -8.65 -21.79 -0.13
N LEU A 55 -8.88 -23.08 0.14
CA LEU A 55 -9.90 -23.87 -0.55
C LEU A 55 -11.30 -23.65 0.04
N LEU A 56 -11.40 -23.30 1.32
CA LEU A 56 -12.67 -23.12 2.05
C LEU A 56 -13.08 -21.64 2.20
N THR A 57 -12.13 -20.70 2.19
CA THR A 57 -12.37 -19.29 2.58
C THR A 57 -12.56 -18.30 1.41
N GLY A 58 -12.59 -18.79 0.17
CA GLY A 58 -12.76 -17.93 -1.00
C GLY A 58 -11.48 -17.19 -1.42
N ALA A 59 -11.60 -16.33 -2.42
CA ALA A 59 -10.45 -15.61 -2.98
C ALA A 59 -9.91 -14.58 -1.98
N THR A 60 -8.62 -14.67 -1.63
CA THR A 60 -7.94 -13.59 -0.90
C THR A 60 -7.56 -12.48 -1.87
N SER A 61 -7.90 -11.24 -1.55
CA SER A 61 -7.53 -10.07 -2.34
C SER A 61 -6.88 -8.99 -1.48
N ALA A 62 -5.89 -8.31 -2.05
CA ALA A 62 -5.38 -7.05 -1.54
C ALA A 62 -6.14 -5.90 -2.19
N VAL A 63 -6.50 -4.89 -1.39
CA VAL A 63 -7.12 -3.66 -1.89
C VAL A 63 -6.23 -2.49 -1.50
N LEU A 64 -5.68 -1.80 -2.50
CA LEU A 64 -4.86 -0.62 -2.32
C LEU A 64 -5.70 0.63 -2.56
N TRP A 65 -5.71 1.52 -1.57
CA TRP A 65 -6.40 2.80 -1.63
C TRP A 65 -5.35 3.92 -1.67
N THR A 66 -5.30 4.63 -2.78
CA THR A 66 -4.42 5.78 -2.95
C THR A 66 -5.22 7.05 -2.79
N ILE A 67 -4.83 7.90 -1.84
CA ILE A 67 -5.47 9.20 -1.61
C ILE A 67 -4.41 10.28 -1.75
N GLU A 68 -4.51 11.07 -2.80
CA GLU A 68 -3.58 12.17 -3.05
C GLU A 68 -4.28 13.52 -2.82
N LYS A 69 -3.57 14.43 -2.15
CA LYS A 69 -4.03 15.80 -1.89
C LYS A 69 -2.95 16.80 -2.32
N LYS A 70 -3.12 17.40 -3.49
CA LYS A 70 -2.23 18.46 -3.99
C LYS A 70 -2.45 19.77 -3.22
N ARG A 71 -1.36 20.43 -2.82
CA ARG A 71 -1.38 21.68 -2.02
C ARG A 71 -1.92 22.87 -2.82
N CYS A 72 -1.62 22.94 -4.11
CA CYS A 72 -1.96 24.07 -4.99
C CYS A 72 -3.37 24.04 -5.57
N SER A 73 -4.07 22.91 -5.58
CA SER A 73 -5.37 22.80 -6.25
C SER A 73 -6.52 22.87 -5.23
N LYS A 74 -7.31 23.96 -5.25
CA LYS A 74 -8.53 24.16 -4.43
C LYS A 74 -9.61 23.06 -4.62
N LYS A 75 -9.44 22.19 -5.61
CA LYS A 75 -10.23 21.00 -6.00
C LYS A 75 -9.21 20.04 -6.65
N ARG A 76 -9.10 18.73 -6.44
CA ARG A 76 -9.93 17.64 -5.91
C ARG A 76 -8.97 16.66 -5.21
N LYS A 77 -9.44 15.95 -4.18
CA LYS A 77 -8.74 14.74 -3.72
C LYS A 77 -8.88 13.68 -4.83
N SER A 78 -7.79 13.12 -5.32
CA SER A 78 -7.84 11.92 -6.16
C SER A 78 -7.88 10.71 -5.22
N ILE A 79 -8.83 9.82 -5.48
CA ILE A 79 -8.94 8.54 -4.78
C ILE A 79 -8.91 7.47 -5.86
N GLU A 80 -7.94 6.56 -5.77
CA GLU A 80 -7.82 5.42 -6.67
C GLU A 80 -7.88 4.12 -5.89
N PHE A 81 -8.58 3.15 -6.45
CA PHE A 81 -8.77 1.83 -5.87
C PHE A 81 -8.17 0.79 -6.80
N HIS A 82 -7.21 0.02 -6.29
CA HIS A 82 -6.66 -1.14 -6.99
C HIS A 82 -7.04 -2.40 -6.22
N ASN A 83 -7.66 -3.36 -6.90
CA ASN A 83 -8.00 -4.65 -6.34
C ASN A 83 -7.19 -5.73 -7.06
N ILE A 84 -6.42 -6.50 -6.29
CA ILE A 84 -5.59 -7.58 -6.81
C ILE A 84 -5.86 -8.84 -6.03
N ARG A 85 -6.11 -9.93 -6.76
CA ARG A 85 -6.22 -11.26 -6.19
C ARG A 85 -4.84 -11.81 -5.84
N LEU A 86 -4.73 -12.41 -4.66
CA LEU A 86 -3.51 -13.04 -4.16
C LEU A 86 -3.62 -14.56 -4.40
N ASP A 87 -3.15 -15.00 -5.57
CA ASP A 87 -3.34 -16.38 -6.04
C ASP A 87 -2.25 -17.34 -5.55
N MET A 88 -1.10 -16.83 -5.09
CA MET A 88 0.06 -17.64 -4.73
C MET A 88 0.39 -17.57 -3.24
N HIS A 89 0.85 -18.70 -2.72
CA HIS A 89 1.23 -18.84 -1.32
C HIS A 89 2.63 -18.24 -1.06
N LYS A 90 2.74 -17.44 0.02
CA LYS A 90 4.01 -16.90 0.54
C LYS A 90 4.80 -16.05 -0.46
N GLU A 91 4.10 -15.27 -1.27
CA GLU A 91 4.72 -14.39 -2.26
C GLU A 91 4.77 -12.93 -1.78
N LYS A 92 5.83 -12.22 -2.17
CA LYS A 92 5.86 -10.76 -2.19
C LYS A 92 5.33 -10.32 -3.55
N LYS A 93 4.05 -9.96 -3.61
CA LYS A 93 3.38 -9.55 -4.84
C LYS A 93 3.34 -8.03 -4.94
N GLU A 94 3.64 -7.49 -6.12
CA GLU A 94 3.42 -6.06 -6.41
C GLU A 94 1.91 -5.80 -6.52
N VAL A 95 1.42 -4.84 -5.73
CA VAL A 95 0.00 -4.51 -5.66
C VAL A 95 -0.34 -3.16 -6.28
N GLY A 96 0.66 -2.41 -6.70
CA GLY A 96 0.43 -1.16 -7.39
C GLY A 96 1.68 -0.30 -7.48
N THR A 97 1.62 0.61 -8.43
CA THR A 97 2.65 1.59 -8.71
C THR A 97 2.01 2.96 -8.70
N ILE A 98 2.55 3.88 -7.91
CA ILE A 98 2.08 5.26 -7.86
C ILE A 98 3.17 6.16 -8.41
N HIS A 99 2.83 7.00 -9.38
CA HIS A 99 3.71 8.03 -9.89
C HIS A 99 3.34 9.36 -9.23
N LEU A 100 4.21 9.88 -8.36
CA LEU A 100 4.04 11.19 -7.74
C LEU A 100 4.79 12.22 -8.59
N VAL A 101 4.05 13.26 -9.01
CA VAL A 101 4.49 14.36 -9.88
C VAL A 101 4.05 15.69 -9.30
#